data_AF-A0A8C5A088-F1
#
_entry.id   AF-A0A8C5A088-F1
#
_cell.length_a   1.000
_cell.length_b   1.000
_cell.length_c   1.000
_cell.angle_alpha   90.00
_cell.angle_beta   90.00
_cell.angle_gamma   90.00
#
_symmetry.space_group_name_H-M   'P 1'
#
loop_
_entity.id
_entity.type
_entity.pdbx_description
1 polymer ?
#
loop_
_entity_poly.entity_id
_entity_poly.type
_entity_poly.pdbx_seq_one_letter_code
_entity_poly.pdbx_strand_id
1 'polypeptide(L)'
;MFDVPLDGPKNTFVIPSPPGEIMEGGSVTLSCSSDANPAANYTWFRDNQPLPWEPRRPYTLDSVSSKDSGTYHCQAENQYGYLGSNSVFIDVLLAAMICSLSNLYCLITYLLYPVLEMFSCYSCFAICLVN
;
A
#
# COMPACT_ATOMS: atom_id res chain seq x y z
N MET A 1 -5.06 -32.60 29.85
CA MET A 1 -4.09 -31.68 29.22
C MET A 1 -4.29 -31.85 27.73
N PHE A 2 -4.77 -30.83 27.01
CA PHE A 2 -4.80 -30.87 25.55
C PHE A 2 -3.54 -30.16 25.07
N ASP A 3 -2.61 -30.91 24.47
CA ASP A 3 -1.42 -30.31 23.88
C ASP A 3 -1.87 -29.47 22.68
N VAL A 4 -1.50 -28.18 22.67
CA VAL A 4 -1.82 -27.28 21.57
C VAL A 4 -0.96 -27.70 20.36
N PRO A 5 -1.56 -27.95 19.18
CA PRO A 5 -0.79 -28.34 18.00
C PRO A 5 0.22 -27.28 17.61
N LEU A 6 1.48 -27.65 17.43
CA LEU A 6 2.55 -26.76 16.99
C LEU A 6 2.73 -26.89 15.48
N ASP A 7 2.75 -25.77 14.77
CA ASP A 7 2.82 -25.73 13.33
C ASP A 7 3.52 -24.47 12.77
N GLY A 8 4.04 -24.62 11.55
CA GLY A 8 4.62 -23.52 10.79
C GLY A 8 3.55 -22.53 10.30
N PRO A 9 3.97 -21.35 9.83
CA PRO A 9 3.04 -20.30 9.39
C PRO A 9 2.18 -20.73 8.20
N LYS A 10 0.90 -20.39 8.26
CA LYS A 10 -0.11 -20.59 7.22
C LYS A 10 -0.89 -19.31 7.01
N ASN A 11 -1.56 -19.25 5.85
CA ASN A 11 -2.47 -18.16 5.51
C ASN A 11 -1.84 -16.77 5.76
N THR A 12 -0.58 -16.60 5.31
CA THR A 12 0.14 -15.35 5.48
C THR A 12 -0.37 -14.33 4.45
N PHE A 13 -0.81 -13.16 4.89
CA PHE A 13 -1.30 -12.10 3.99
C PHE A 13 -0.93 -10.72 4.50
N VAL A 14 -0.87 -9.77 3.57
CA VAL A 14 -0.62 -8.34 3.84
C VAL A 14 -1.80 -7.49 3.38
N ILE A 15 -2.16 -6.51 4.22
CA ILE A 15 -3.23 -5.54 3.95
C ILE A 15 -2.69 -4.12 4.16
N PRO A 16 -2.75 -3.24 3.14
CA PRO A 16 -2.47 -1.83 3.28
C PRO A 16 -3.67 -1.06 3.85
N SER A 17 -3.39 -0.02 4.64
CA SER A 17 -4.39 0.91 5.16
C SER A 17 -3.85 2.35 5.13
N PRO A 18 -4.47 3.29 4.38
CA PRO A 18 -5.61 3.08 3.49
C PRO A 18 -5.25 2.20 2.27
N PRO A 19 -6.24 1.53 1.64
CA PRO A 19 -6.02 0.84 0.37
C PRO A 19 -5.96 1.84 -0.78
N GLY A 20 -5.13 1.56 -1.79
CA GLY A 20 -5.07 2.35 -3.03
C GLY A 20 -3.86 3.28 -3.11
N GLU A 21 -4.01 4.35 -3.89
CA GLU A 21 -2.98 5.35 -4.15
C GLU A 21 -2.76 6.24 -2.92
N ILE A 22 -1.51 6.58 -2.64
CA ILE A 22 -1.14 7.48 -1.53
C ILE A 22 -0.48 8.71 -2.11
N MET A 23 -0.83 9.89 -1.61
CA MET A 23 -0.17 11.13 -2.03
C MET A 23 1.14 11.32 -1.26
N GLU A 24 2.14 11.93 -1.90
CA GLU A 24 3.37 12.34 -1.20
C GLU A 24 3.06 13.16 0.05
N GLY A 25 3.79 12.90 1.14
CA GLY A 25 3.54 13.47 2.46
C GLY A 25 2.46 12.75 3.27
N GLY A 26 1.69 11.84 2.65
CA GLY A 26 0.71 10.99 3.33
C GLY A 26 1.34 9.88 4.18
N SER A 27 0.50 8.98 4.68
CA SER A 27 0.93 7.81 5.43
C SER A 27 0.15 6.56 5.03
N VAL A 28 0.82 5.41 5.09
CA VAL A 28 0.21 4.09 4.88
C VAL A 28 0.75 3.10 5.89
N THR A 29 -0.14 2.28 6.42
CA THR A 29 0.19 1.21 7.35
C THR A 29 -0.02 -0.15 6.69
N LEU A 30 1.03 -0.94 6.59
CA LEU A 30 1.00 -2.32 6.11
C LEU A 30 0.88 -3.26 7.32
N SER A 31 -0.20 -4.04 7.33
CA SER A 31 -0.46 -5.05 8.35
C SER A 31 -0.25 -6.44 7.77
N CYS A 32 0.59 -7.24 8.43
CA CYS A 32 0.85 -8.64 8.07
C CYS A 32 0.22 -9.55 9.12
N SER A 33 -0.47 -10.59 8.67
CA SER A 33 -1.11 -11.60 9.53
C SER A 33 -0.78 -13.00 9.03
N SER A 34 -0.66 -13.96 9.95
CA SER A 34 -0.43 -15.37 9.63
C SER A 34 -0.88 -16.25 10.79
N ASP A 35 -1.46 -17.40 10.47
CA ASP A 35 -1.81 -18.44 11.42
C ASP A 35 -0.57 -19.29 11.72
N ALA A 36 0.00 -19.17 12.91
CA ALA A 36 1.22 -19.87 13.30
C ALA A 36 1.24 -20.15 14.80
N ASN A 37 1.70 -21.35 15.19
CA ASN A 37 1.92 -21.68 16.59
C ASN A 37 3.27 -22.39 16.82
N PRO A 38 4.24 -21.79 17.53
CA PRO A 38 4.22 -20.48 18.19
C PRO A 38 4.10 -19.31 17.21
N ALA A 39 3.77 -18.15 17.76
CA ALA A 39 3.67 -16.90 17.01
C ALA A 39 4.90 -16.66 16.14
N ALA A 40 4.67 -16.37 14.86
CA ALA A 40 5.73 -16.07 13.91
C ALA A 40 6.32 -14.67 14.13
N ASN A 41 7.57 -14.49 13.72
CA ASN A 41 8.19 -13.19 13.44
C ASN A 41 7.88 -12.78 12.00
N TYR A 42 7.80 -11.47 11.70
CA TYR A 42 7.60 -10.99 10.33
C TYR A 42 8.81 -10.20 9.87
N THR A 43 9.27 -10.50 8.67
CA THR A 43 10.28 -9.74 7.94
C THR A 43 9.59 -9.05 6.78
N TRP A 44 9.82 -7.76 6.61
CA TRP A 44 9.26 -6.97 5.52
C TRP A 44 10.25 -6.82 4.37
N PHE A 45 9.71 -6.85 3.16
CA PHE A 45 10.46 -6.70 1.93
C PHE A 45 9.84 -5.62 1.06
N ARG A 46 10.70 -4.84 0.40
CA ARG A 46 10.35 -3.91 -0.68
C ARG A 46 11.18 -4.27 -1.90
N ASP A 47 10.51 -4.59 -3.01
CA ASP A 47 11.15 -4.99 -4.27
C ASP A 47 12.18 -6.12 -4.08
N ASN A 48 11.79 -7.13 -3.29
CA ASN A 48 12.61 -8.28 -2.88
C ASN A 48 13.86 -7.94 -2.04
N GLN A 49 14.02 -6.68 -1.61
CA GLN A 49 15.06 -6.31 -0.66
C GLN A 49 14.48 -6.27 0.76
N PRO A 50 15.16 -6.90 1.75
CA PRO A 50 14.73 -6.84 3.13
C PRO A 50 14.83 -5.40 3.64
N LEU A 51 13.78 -4.93 4.29
CA LEU A 51 13.77 -3.60 4.86
C LEU A 51 14.59 -3.58 6.16
N PRO A 52 15.44 -2.56 6.37
CA PRO A 52 16.24 -2.44 7.57
C PRO A 52 15.33 -2.06 8.74
N TRP A 53 14.92 -3.07 9.51
CA TRP A 53 14.62 -3.01 10.94
C TRP A 53 13.17 -2.84 11.45
N GLU A 54 13.02 -3.49 12.62
CA GLU A 54 12.02 -3.48 13.70
C GLU A 54 10.80 -4.44 13.60
N PRO A 55 10.52 -5.24 14.65
CA PRO A 55 9.32 -6.10 14.76
C PRO A 55 8.04 -5.28 14.98
N ARG A 56 7.99 -4.02 14.50
CA ARG A 56 6.78 -3.19 14.57
C ARG A 56 5.71 -3.87 13.73
N ARG A 57 4.76 -4.47 14.45
CA ARG A 57 3.48 -4.86 13.92
C ARG A 57 2.51 -3.76 14.33
N PRO A 58 1.97 -2.96 13.40
CA PRO A 58 2.15 -2.96 11.93
C PRO A 58 3.35 -2.13 11.43
N TYR A 59 3.70 -2.23 10.13
CA TYR A 59 4.74 -1.41 9.46
C TYR A 59 4.11 -0.14 8.89
N THR A 60 4.48 1.01 9.44
CA THR A 60 3.94 2.31 9.02
C THR A 60 4.99 3.11 8.26
N LEU A 61 4.60 3.55 7.06
CA LEU A 61 5.32 4.50 6.23
C LEU A 61 4.69 5.87 6.46
N ASP A 62 5.40 6.77 7.14
CA ASP A 62 4.97 8.15 7.38
C ASP A 62 5.68 9.12 6.44
N SER A 63 4.98 10.19 6.04
CA SER A 63 5.50 11.23 5.13
C SER A 63 6.14 10.63 3.86
N VAL A 64 5.39 9.76 3.19
CA VAL A 64 5.88 8.99 2.04
C VAL A 64 6.31 9.88 0.87
N SER A 65 7.31 9.40 0.13
CA SER A 65 7.78 10.03 -1.11
C SER A 65 7.61 9.08 -2.29
N SER A 66 7.69 9.59 -3.52
CA SER A 66 7.73 8.79 -4.76
C SER A 66 8.83 7.72 -4.78
N LYS A 67 9.85 7.82 -3.93
CA LYS A 67 10.91 6.80 -3.76
C LYS A 67 10.46 5.61 -2.90
N ASP A 68 9.35 5.75 -2.19
CA ASP A 68 8.77 4.70 -1.38
C ASP A 68 7.77 3.84 -2.16
N SER A 69 7.43 4.23 -3.39
CA SER A 69 6.69 3.38 -4.33
C SER A 69 7.44 2.08 -4.58
N GLY A 70 6.71 0.98 -4.59
CA GLY A 70 7.31 -0.34 -4.77
C GLY A 70 6.37 -1.48 -4.41
N THR A 71 6.86 -2.71 -4.59
CA THR A 71 6.12 -3.91 -4.25
C THR A 71 6.50 -4.39 -2.85
N TYR A 72 5.54 -4.37 -1.94
CA TYR A 72 5.72 -4.78 -0.55
C TYR A 72 5.13 -6.17 -0.31
N HIS A 73 5.85 -6.98 0.47
CA HIS A 73 5.37 -8.24 1.01
C HIS A 73 6.04 -8.51 2.36
N CYS A 74 5.42 -9.39 3.15
CA CYS A 74 5.99 -9.86 4.41
C CYS A 74 6.26 -11.37 4.35
N GLN A 75 7.20 -11.83 5.17
CA GLN A 75 7.47 -13.24 5.40
C GLN A 75 7.24 -13.55 6.87
N ALA A 76 6.39 -14.53 7.15
CA ALA A 76 6.21 -15.10 8.48
C ALA A 76 7.19 -16.24 8.71
N GLU A 77 7.84 -16.26 9.87
CA GLU A 77 8.80 -17.30 10.24
C GLU A 77 8.66 -17.68 11.71
N ASN A 78 8.60 -18.99 11.99
CA ASN A 78 8.76 -19.55 13.32
C ASN A 78 9.70 -20.77 13.26
N GLN A 79 9.95 -21.41 14.40
CA GLN A 79 10.85 -22.57 14.48
C GLN A 79 10.42 -23.79 13.64
N TYR A 80 9.18 -23.82 13.13
CA TYR A 80 8.62 -24.90 12.32
C TYR A 80 8.58 -24.59 10.83
N GLY A 81 8.93 -23.36 10.41
CA GLY A 81 9.04 -23.00 9.00
C GLY A 81 8.77 -21.52 8.72
N TYR A 82 8.69 -21.19 7.44
CA TYR A 82 8.39 -19.84 6.96
C TYR A 82 7.40 -19.86 5.79
N LEU A 83 6.65 -18.77 5.64
CA LEU A 83 5.72 -18.53 4.53
C LEU A 83 5.66 -17.05 4.16
N GLY A 84 5.72 -16.75 2.86
CA GLY A 84 5.56 -15.39 2.32
C GLY A 84 4.09 -15.03 2.12
N SER A 85 3.76 -13.73 2.25
CA SER A 85 2.44 -13.19 1.94
C SER A 85 2.20 -13.02 0.44
N ASN A 86 0.98 -12.60 0.09
CA ASN A 86 0.73 -11.91 -1.18
C ASN A 86 1.60 -10.64 -1.30
N SER A 87 1.79 -10.16 -2.53
CA SER A 87 2.45 -8.90 -2.81
C SER A 87 1.43 -7.77 -3.02
N VAL A 88 1.74 -6.58 -2.54
CA VAL A 88 0.93 -5.37 -2.73
C VAL A 88 1.81 -4.28 -3.31
N PHE A 89 1.38 -3.68 -4.42
CA PHE A 89 2.04 -2.52 -4.99
C PHE A 89 1.53 -1.26 -4.31
N ILE A 90 2.45 -0.46 -3.78
CA ILE A 90 2.18 0.85 -3.21
C ILE A 90 2.64 1.89 -4.21
N ASP A 91 1.70 2.71 -4.69
CA ASP A 91 1.97 3.81 -5.59
C ASP A 91 1.83 5.14 -4.86
N VAL A 92 2.94 5.87 -4.79
CA VAL A 92 3.02 7.20 -4.18
C VAL A 92 3.02 8.26 -5.27
N LEU A 93 1.92 9.01 -5.34
CA LEU A 93 1.69 10.02 -6.36
C LEU A 93 2.12 11.42 -5.90
N LEU A 94 2.79 12.15 -6.79
CA LEU A 94 3.05 13.57 -6.61
C LEU A 94 1.77 14.39 -6.83
N ALA A 95 1.36 15.16 -5.82
CA ALA A 95 0.20 16.06 -5.89
C ALA A 95 0.24 17.00 -7.11
N ALA A 96 1.44 17.45 -7.50
CA ALA A 96 1.63 18.35 -8.63
C ALA A 96 1.37 17.70 -10.01
N MET A 97 1.59 16.38 -10.16
CA MET A 97 1.34 15.71 -11.43
C MET A 97 -0.16 15.49 -11.69
N ILE A 98 -0.93 15.18 -10.65
CA ILE A 98 -2.37 14.90 -10.77
C ILE A 98 -3.14 16.15 -11.24
N CYS A 99 -2.87 17.33 -10.66
CA CYS A 99 -3.55 18.55 -11.09
C CYS A 99 -3.06 19.00 -12.51
N SER A 100 -1.92 18.52 -13.04
CA SER A 100 -1.44 18.90 -14.39
C SER A 100 -2.04 18.07 -15.54
N LEU A 101 -2.20 16.75 -15.34
CA LEU A 101 -2.82 15.85 -16.31
C LEU A 101 -4.33 16.05 -16.41
N SER A 102 -4.99 16.37 -15.29
CA SER A 102 -6.41 16.71 -15.27
C SER A 102 -6.70 17.99 -16.07
N ASN A 103 -5.83 19.00 -15.97
CA ASN A 103 -5.93 20.22 -16.79
C ASN A 103 -5.83 19.92 -18.30
N LEU A 104 -4.85 19.11 -18.72
CA LEU A 104 -4.69 18.76 -20.14
C LEU A 104 -5.84 17.89 -20.67
N TYR A 105 -6.28 16.90 -19.88
CA TYR A 105 -7.41 16.04 -20.24
C TYR A 105 -8.73 16.83 -20.33
N CYS A 106 -8.97 17.76 -19.41
CA CYS A 106 -10.15 18.64 -19.40
C CYS A 106 -10.14 19.65 -20.56
N LEU A 107 -8.97 20.20 -20.92
CA LEU A 107 -8.80 21.03 -22.13
C LEU A 107 -9.12 20.24 -23.41
N ILE A 108 -8.64 18.99 -23.51
CA ILE A 108 -8.89 18.13 -24.68
C ILE A 108 -10.37 17.75 -24.78
N THR A 109 -11.03 17.39 -23.68
CA THR A 109 -12.47 17.06 -23.69
C THR A 109 -13.34 18.29 -23.98
N TYR A 110 -12.98 19.48 -23.50
CA TYR A 110 -13.68 20.73 -23.83
C TYR A 110 -13.61 21.08 -25.33
N LEU A 111 -12.44 20.84 -25.96
CA LEU A 111 -12.23 21.11 -27.39
C LEU A 111 -12.90 20.07 -28.30
N LEU A 112 -13.06 18.83 -27.84
CA LEU A 112 -13.59 17.71 -28.64
C LEU A 112 -15.08 17.39 -28.37
N TYR A 113 -15.62 17.75 -27.20
CA TYR A 113 -16.99 17.43 -26.77
C TYR A 113 -17.57 18.57 -25.89
N PRO A 114 -17.88 19.76 -26.46
CA PRO A 114 -18.30 20.93 -25.68
C PRO A 114 -19.66 20.81 -24.98
N VAL A 115 -20.38 19.69 -25.17
CA VAL A 115 -21.75 19.50 -24.67
C VAL A 115 -22.00 18.02 -24.32
N LEU A 116 -21.30 17.46 -23.34
CA LEU A 116 -21.88 16.57 -22.30
C LEU A 116 -20.77 16.11 -21.32
N GLU A 117 -21.04 16.34 -20.03
CA GLU A 117 -20.37 15.79 -18.84
C GLU A 117 -19.07 16.45 -18.35
N MET A 118 -19.26 17.62 -17.72
CA MET A 118 -18.27 18.34 -16.89
C MET A 118 -17.95 17.64 -15.54
N PHE A 119 -18.47 16.44 -15.28
CA PHE A 119 -18.39 15.79 -13.97
C PHE A 119 -17.01 15.22 -13.65
N SER A 120 -16.22 14.84 -14.65
CA SER A 120 -14.86 14.29 -14.48
C SER A 120 -13.82 15.36 -14.10
N CYS A 121 -14.04 16.62 -14.48
CA CYS A 121 -13.11 17.72 -14.22
C CYS A 121 -13.31 18.36 -12.83
N TYR A 122 -14.56 18.46 -12.35
CA TYR A 122 -14.89 19.00 -11.01
C TYR A 122 -14.57 18.04 -9.87
N SER A 123 -14.71 16.73 -10.08
CA SER A 123 -14.34 15.74 -9.05
C SER A 123 -12.83 15.70 -8.81
N CYS A 124 -12.00 16.00 -9.82
CA CYS A 124 -10.56 16.15 -9.67
C CYS A 124 -10.16 17.45 -8.94
N PHE A 125 -10.87 18.56 -9.21
CA PHE A 125 -10.69 19.83 -8.47
C PHE A 125 -11.06 19.71 -6.98
N ALA A 126 -12.10 18.94 -6.65
CA ALA A 126 -12.48 18.67 -5.26
C ALA A 126 -11.41 17.86 -4.50
N ILE A 127 -10.71 16.94 -5.18
CA ILE A 127 -9.56 16.22 -4.61
C ILE A 127 -8.37 17.16 -4.38
N CYS A 128 -8.11 18.13 -5.29
CA CYS A 128 -7.06 19.14 -5.10
C CYS A 128 -7.41 20.21 -4.02
N LEU A 129 -8.65 20.30 -3.50
CA LEU A 129 -9.10 21.33 -2.53
C LEU A 129 -9.35 20.80 -1.10
N VAL A 130 -9.31 19.48 -0.87
CA VAL A 130 -9.37 18.90 0.48
C VAL A 130 -7.96 18.47 0.90
N ASN A 131 -7.06 19.44 1.01
CA ASN A 131 -5.94 19.44 1.96
C ASN A 131 -5.37 20.86 2.09
#